data_AF-A0A813XYC8-F1
#
_entry.id   AF-A0A813XYC8-F1
#
_cell.length_a   1.000
_cell.length_b   1.000
_cell.length_c   1.000
_cell.angle_alpha   90.00
_cell.angle_beta   90.00
_cell.angle_gamma   90.00
#
_symmetry.space_group_name_H-M   'P 1'
#
loop_
_entity.id
_entity.type
_entity.pdbx_description
1 polymer ?
#
loop_
_entity_poly.entity_id
_entity_poly.type
_entity_poly.pdbx_seq_one_letter_code
_entity_poly.pdbx_strand_id
1 'polypeptide(L)'
;MHNNNNNNTEELITYLLQYGISNRMIAIVEKQHIYDEDLLIMDRDDVEHLFKNEYGFTFRDRKQFWKILQKIQSNQNSNVEHEQIIHSSAILEHIYGFADEDNDNNDLEEQQSITSPSPNTNRQSTIINFFDNKTSNDNSNNSNSSSYISELSLSSDYVFTYPSLLPCFSANIIEALKTNTIHTHWTLFINELARWVMSIKPYLREQHEYQAIGQTLYEKYPSIGTTGPKPWSFLCRSLSQRIRTERWQRRKTLAARKQKENEIQEN
;
A
#
# COMPACT_ATOMS: atom_id res chain seq x y z
N MET A 1 2.42 -16.25 -28.57
CA MET A 1 2.65 -14.94 -27.92
C MET A 1 3.20 -15.15 -26.50
N HIS A 2 4.37 -15.77 -26.36
CA HIS A 2 5.05 -16.00 -25.08
C HIS A 2 6.52 -15.61 -25.29
N ASN A 3 6.89 -14.39 -24.87
CA ASN A 3 8.29 -13.98 -24.73
C ASN A 3 8.51 -12.71 -23.89
N ASN A 4 7.51 -12.18 -23.17
CA ASN A 4 7.66 -10.93 -22.42
C ASN A 4 8.26 -11.09 -21.02
N ASN A 5 8.20 -12.27 -20.39
CA ASN A 5 8.60 -12.42 -18.98
C ASN A 5 10.11 -12.58 -18.77
N ASN A 6 10.83 -13.20 -19.72
CA ASN A 6 12.29 -13.38 -19.60
C ASN A 6 13.03 -12.05 -19.76
N ASN A 7 12.57 -11.19 -20.67
CA ASN A 7 13.17 -9.87 -20.89
C ASN A 7 13.09 -8.99 -19.63
N ASN A 8 11.98 -9.05 -18.89
CA ASN A 8 11.80 -8.27 -17.66
C ASN A 8 12.76 -8.71 -16.54
N THR A 9 13.15 -10.00 -16.52
CA THR A 9 14.04 -10.53 -15.47
C THR A 9 15.50 -10.17 -15.75
N GLU A 10 15.94 -10.22 -17.01
CA GLU A 10 17.29 -9.80 -17.40
C GLU A 10 17.52 -8.29 -17.22
N GLU A 11 16.49 -7.48 -17.52
CA GLU A 11 16.52 -6.04 -17.28
C GLU A 11 16.65 -5.73 -15.79
N LEU A 12 15.89 -6.42 -14.93
CA LEU A 12 16.01 -6.31 -13.49
C LEU A 12 17.42 -6.63 -12.99
N ILE A 13 17.99 -7.76 -13.44
CA ILE A 13 19.32 -8.22 -13.03
C ILE A 13 20.37 -7.17 -13.40
N THR A 14 20.30 -6.68 -14.65
CA THR A 14 21.20 -5.64 -15.15
C THR A 14 21.08 -4.37 -14.31
N TYR A 15 19.86 -3.98 -13.97
CA TYR A 15 19.57 -2.83 -13.14
C TYR A 15 20.13 -3.01 -11.71
N LEU A 16 19.91 -4.16 -11.06
CA LEU A 16 20.44 -4.43 -9.72
C LEU A 16 21.97 -4.43 -9.69
N LEU A 17 22.62 -4.95 -10.74
CA LEU A 17 24.07 -4.91 -10.90
C LEU A 17 24.60 -3.49 -10.99
N GLN A 18 23.93 -2.62 -11.76
CA GLN A 18 24.29 -1.20 -11.90
C GLN A 18 24.29 -0.47 -10.54
N TYR A 19 23.40 -0.85 -9.63
CA TYR A 19 23.34 -0.29 -8.28
C TYR A 19 24.32 -0.94 -7.28
N GLY A 20 25.16 -1.87 -7.73
CA GLY A 20 26.19 -2.52 -6.93
C GLY A 20 25.66 -3.64 -6.04
N ILE A 21 24.54 -4.27 -6.41
CA ILE A 21 24.11 -5.53 -5.80
C ILE A 21 24.98 -6.66 -6.34
N SER A 22 25.54 -7.48 -5.43
CA SER A 22 26.39 -8.60 -5.84
C SER A 22 25.60 -9.69 -6.58
N ASN A 23 26.24 -10.36 -7.55
CA ASN A 23 25.69 -11.53 -8.25
C ASN A 23 25.10 -12.57 -7.29
N ARG A 24 25.72 -12.75 -6.12
CA ARG A 24 25.25 -13.70 -5.12
C ARG A 24 23.90 -13.31 -4.53
N MET A 25 23.67 -12.02 -4.27
CA MET A 25 22.35 -11.52 -3.81
C MET A 25 21.31 -11.66 -4.92
N ILE A 26 21.68 -11.36 -6.16
CA ILE A 26 20.81 -11.49 -7.32
C ILE A 26 20.35 -12.93 -7.50
N ALA A 27 21.26 -13.90 -7.35
CA ALA A 27 20.90 -15.31 -7.39
C ALA A 27 19.83 -15.70 -6.35
N ILE A 28 19.76 -15.02 -5.21
CA ILE A 28 18.70 -15.24 -4.22
C ILE A 28 17.38 -14.61 -4.66
N VAL A 29 17.42 -13.41 -5.24
CA VAL A 29 16.25 -12.73 -5.82
C VAL A 29 15.63 -13.60 -6.92
N GLU A 30 16.45 -14.11 -7.83
CA GLU A 30 16.04 -15.05 -8.89
C GLU A 30 15.50 -16.35 -8.31
N LYS A 31 16.22 -16.99 -7.39
CA LYS A 31 15.81 -18.25 -6.74
C LYS A 31 14.45 -18.12 -6.04
N GLN A 32 14.14 -16.95 -5.48
CA GLN A 32 12.88 -16.69 -4.79
C GLN A 32 11.80 -16.12 -5.71
N HIS A 33 12.05 -16.03 -7.03
CA HIS A 33 11.13 -15.50 -8.04
C HIS A 33 10.61 -14.11 -7.67
N ILE A 34 11.53 -13.22 -7.30
CA ILE A 34 11.23 -11.82 -6.96
C ILE A 34 11.36 -10.96 -8.21
N TYR A 35 10.30 -10.25 -8.56
CA TYR A 35 10.23 -9.37 -9.73
C TYR A 35 10.29 -7.89 -9.35
N ASP A 36 10.33 -7.00 -10.34
CA ASP A 36 10.41 -5.54 -10.16
C ASP A 36 9.32 -5.02 -9.23
N GLU A 37 8.09 -5.45 -9.45
CA GLU A 37 6.95 -5.05 -8.64
C GLU A 37 7.13 -5.49 -7.18
N ASP A 38 7.72 -6.66 -6.96
CA ASP A 38 8.03 -7.16 -5.63
C ASP A 38 9.12 -6.33 -4.94
N LEU A 39 10.12 -5.83 -5.68
CA LEU A 39 11.18 -4.99 -5.11
C LEU A 39 10.66 -3.60 -4.75
N LEU A 40 9.79 -3.03 -5.59
CA LEU A 40 9.10 -1.77 -5.29
C LEU A 40 8.24 -1.94 -4.04
N ILE A 41 7.59 -3.09 -3.94
CA ILE A 41 7.01 -3.76 -2.78
C ILE A 41 7.66 -3.74 -1.40
N MET A 42 8.93 -4.10 -1.40
CA MET A 42 9.58 -4.73 -0.26
C MET A 42 9.87 -3.74 0.84
N ASP A 43 9.65 -4.18 2.08
CA ASP A 43 10.11 -3.48 3.26
C ASP A 43 11.36 -4.13 3.88
N ARG A 44 11.87 -3.52 4.96
CA ARG A 44 13.07 -4.00 5.64
C ARG A 44 12.91 -5.44 6.16
N ASP A 45 11.73 -5.78 6.67
CA ASP A 45 11.49 -7.10 7.24
C ASP A 45 11.41 -8.15 6.12
N ASP A 46 10.87 -7.79 4.95
CA ASP A 46 10.90 -8.62 3.75
C ASP A 46 12.34 -8.94 3.33
N VAL A 47 13.25 -7.94 3.35
CA VAL A 47 14.68 -8.16 3.08
C VAL A 47 15.30 -9.09 4.12
N GLU A 48 14.96 -8.91 5.41
CA GLU A 48 15.46 -9.81 6.45
C GLU A 48 14.98 -11.25 6.23
N HIS A 49 13.73 -11.45 5.80
CA HIS A 49 13.19 -12.77 5.46
C HIS A 49 13.81 -13.37 4.20
N LEU A 50 14.06 -12.55 3.18
CA LEU A 50 14.68 -12.97 1.93
C LEU A 50 16.02 -13.68 2.16
N PHE A 51 16.83 -13.14 3.09
CA PHE A 51 18.16 -13.66 3.37
C PHE A 51 18.25 -14.47 4.68
N LYS A 52 17.12 -14.73 5.38
CA LYS A 52 17.13 -15.35 6.73
C LYS A 52 17.76 -16.74 6.76
N ASN A 53 17.54 -17.52 5.70
CA ASN A 53 17.97 -18.92 5.62
C ASN A 53 19.16 -19.13 4.67
N GLU A 54 19.71 -18.05 4.12
CA GLU A 54 20.79 -18.14 3.14
C GLU A 54 22.14 -18.00 3.86
N TYR A 55 22.89 -19.10 3.90
CA TYR A 55 24.19 -19.15 4.57
C TYR A 55 25.15 -18.14 3.98
N GLY A 56 25.86 -17.42 4.85
CA GLY A 56 26.95 -16.50 4.48
C GLY A 56 26.52 -15.13 3.96
N PHE A 57 25.26 -14.73 4.14
CA PHE A 57 24.84 -13.33 4.04
C PHE A 57 24.90 -12.65 5.42
N THR A 58 25.72 -11.61 5.51
CA THR A 58 25.93 -10.85 6.74
C THR A 58 24.82 -9.81 6.94
N PHE A 59 24.79 -9.21 8.14
CA PHE A 59 23.95 -8.03 8.38
C PHE A 59 24.29 -6.86 7.44
N ARG A 60 25.58 -6.73 7.07
CA ARG A 60 26.04 -5.67 6.16
C ARG A 60 25.43 -5.83 4.77
N ASP A 61 25.38 -7.07 4.29
CA ASP A 61 24.81 -7.44 3.00
C ASP A 61 23.32 -7.08 2.94
N ARG A 62 22.54 -7.51 3.94
CA ARG A 62 21.11 -7.18 4.04
C ARG A 62 20.88 -5.67 4.11
N LYS A 63 21.69 -4.95 4.88
CA LYS A 63 21.61 -3.49 5.01
C LYS A 63 21.95 -2.78 3.69
N GLN A 64 22.94 -3.27 2.95
CA GLN A 64 23.29 -2.74 1.64
C GLN A 64 22.16 -2.96 0.63
N PHE A 65 21.62 -4.17 0.58
CA PHE A 65 20.47 -4.50 -0.28
C PHE A 65 19.28 -3.58 0.02
N TRP A 66 18.92 -3.41 1.30
CA TRP A 66 17.86 -2.50 1.71
C TRP A 66 18.11 -1.05 1.28
N LYS A 67 19.32 -0.52 1.45
CA LYS A 67 19.65 0.84 1.01
C LYS A 67 19.50 1.01 -0.50
N ILE A 68 19.86 0.00 -1.27
CA ILE A 68 19.71 0.03 -2.72
C ILE A 68 18.24 0.00 -3.11
N LEU A 69 17.43 -0.86 -2.48
CA LEU A 69 15.98 -0.85 -2.68
C LEU A 69 15.35 0.51 -2.38
N GLN A 70 15.75 1.17 -1.30
CA GLN A 70 15.26 2.51 -0.99
C GLN A 70 15.59 3.51 -2.11
N LYS A 71 16.81 3.45 -2.68
CA LYS A 71 17.18 4.31 -3.82
C LYS A 71 16.33 4.02 -5.05
N ILE A 72 16.09 2.75 -5.35
CA ILE A 72 15.25 2.32 -6.48
C ILE A 72 13.82 2.85 -6.32
N GLN A 73 13.24 2.67 -5.13
CA GLN A 73 11.90 3.15 -4.80
C GLN A 73 11.80 4.68 -4.89
N SER A 74 12.81 5.42 -4.41
CA SER A 74 12.84 6.88 -4.52
C SER A 74 12.95 7.37 -5.97
N ASN A 75 13.79 6.73 -6.80
CA ASN A 75 13.95 7.11 -8.20
C ASN A 75 12.69 6.87 -9.03
N GLN A 76 11.95 5.80 -8.75
CA GLN A 76 10.68 5.51 -9.42
C GLN A 76 9.60 6.53 -9.04
N ASN A 77 9.51 6.89 -7.77
CA ASN A 77 8.56 7.92 -7.33
C ASN A 77 8.88 9.29 -7.96
N SER A 78 10.16 9.66 -8.11
CA SER A 78 10.54 10.91 -8.77
C SER A 78 10.23 10.91 -10.27
N ASN A 79 10.32 9.77 -10.95
CA ASN A 79 9.96 9.68 -12.37
C ASN A 79 8.44 9.79 -12.58
N VAL A 80 7.63 9.21 -11.69
CA VAL A 80 6.16 9.35 -11.73
C VAL A 80 5.73 10.80 -11.47
N GLU A 81 6.40 11.51 -10.55
CA GLU A 81 6.16 12.95 -10.34
C GLU A 81 6.58 13.78 -11.56
N HIS A 82 7.70 13.43 -12.21
CA HIS A 82 8.15 14.13 -13.42
C HIS A 82 7.22 13.89 -14.62
N GLU A 83 6.69 12.68 -14.79
CA GLU A 83 5.70 12.37 -15.83
C GLU A 83 4.36 13.06 -15.56
N GLN A 84 3.89 13.14 -14.31
CA GLN A 84 2.69 13.91 -13.96
C GLN A 84 2.86 15.42 -14.20
N ILE A 85 4.07 15.96 -13.96
CA ILE A 85 4.39 17.36 -14.27
C ILE A 85 4.46 17.59 -15.78
N ILE A 86 5.06 16.67 -16.55
CA ILE A 86 5.10 16.77 -18.02
C ILE A 86 3.70 16.65 -18.62
N HIS A 87 2.85 15.75 -18.10
CA HIS A 87 1.45 15.64 -18.55
C HIS A 87 0.63 16.89 -18.20
N SER A 88 0.90 17.52 -17.05
CA SER A 88 0.28 18.79 -16.65
C SER A 88 0.81 19.98 -17.48
N SER A 89 2.09 19.96 -17.84
CA SER A 89 2.74 20.96 -18.70
C SER A 89 2.27 20.88 -20.15
N ALA A 90 2.08 19.68 -20.69
CA ALA A 90 1.53 19.48 -22.04
C ALA A 90 0.06 19.92 -22.13
N ILE A 91 -0.72 19.77 -21.05
CA ILE A 91 -2.08 20.33 -20.96
C ILE A 91 -2.04 21.87 -20.88
N LEU A 92 -1.04 22.46 -20.21
CA LEU A 92 -0.86 23.91 -20.11
C LEU A 92 -0.40 24.56 -21.43
N GLU A 93 0.49 23.92 -22.19
CA GLU A 93 0.86 24.37 -23.54
C GLU A 93 -0.32 24.29 -24.52
N HIS A 94 -1.20 23.31 -24.36
CA HIS A 94 -2.44 23.22 -25.17
C HIS A 94 -3.48 24.29 -24.81
N ILE A 95 -3.40 24.90 -23.62
CA ILE A 95 -4.30 25.98 -23.16
C ILE A 95 -3.73 27.36 -23.53
N TYR A 96 -2.41 27.52 -23.63
CA TYR A 96 -1.76 28.80 -23.95
C TYR A 96 -1.27 28.93 -25.41
N GLY A 97 -1.62 28.00 -26.29
CA GLY A 97 -1.33 28.07 -27.72
C GLY A 97 -2.34 28.90 -28.53
N PHE A 98 -2.78 30.06 -28.05
CA PHE A 98 -3.54 31.05 -28.84
C PHE A 98 -3.39 32.44 -28.23
N ALA A 99 -2.33 33.16 -28.61
CA ALA A 99 -2.32 34.61 -28.76
C ALA A 99 -0.93 35.07 -29.22
N ASP A 100 -0.67 35.00 -30.52
CA ASP A 100 0.08 36.07 -31.17
C ASP A 100 -0.98 36.94 -31.86
N GLU A 101 -1.10 38.19 -31.44
CA GLU A 101 -1.20 39.36 -32.34
C GLU A 101 -1.28 40.67 -31.51
N ASP A 102 -0.34 41.55 -31.82
CA ASP A 102 -0.35 43.02 -31.73
C ASP A 102 -0.58 43.72 -30.38
N ASN A 103 0.48 44.34 -29.84
CA ASN A 103 0.42 45.78 -29.54
C ASN A 103 1.80 46.44 -29.33
N ASP A 104 1.98 47.58 -29.98
CA ASP A 104 3.11 48.50 -29.88
C ASP A 104 3.04 49.40 -28.62
N ASN A 105 4.23 49.88 -28.20
CA ASN A 105 4.54 51.11 -27.44
C ASN A 105 4.07 51.26 -25.98
N ASN A 106 5.02 51.32 -25.03
CA ASN A 106 5.64 52.56 -24.52
C ASN A 106 6.33 52.36 -23.15
N ASP A 107 7.40 53.14 -22.97
CA ASP A 107 8.17 53.39 -21.74
C ASP A 107 7.30 53.73 -20.51
N LEU A 108 7.67 53.23 -19.32
CA LEU A 108 8.16 54.05 -18.19
C LEU A 108 8.58 53.21 -16.97
N GLU A 109 9.42 53.82 -16.14
CA GLU A 109 10.09 53.35 -14.92
C GLU A 109 9.18 52.99 -13.72
N GLU A 110 9.85 52.39 -12.72
CA GLU A 110 9.69 52.58 -11.26
C GLU A 110 9.09 51.43 -10.41
N GLN A 111 10.02 50.72 -9.74
CA GLN A 111 10.11 50.44 -8.30
C GLN A 111 8.96 49.82 -7.47
N GLN A 112 9.44 48.92 -6.60
CA GLN A 112 8.98 48.56 -5.24
C GLN A 112 8.03 47.37 -5.04
N SER A 113 8.62 46.36 -4.37
CA SER A 113 8.15 45.66 -3.16
C SER A 113 6.75 45.05 -3.13
N ILE A 114 6.64 43.79 -2.66
CA ILE A 114 5.74 43.28 -1.60
C ILE A 114 5.64 41.74 -1.69
N THR A 115 5.92 41.10 -0.54
CA THR A 115 5.58 39.76 -0.02
C THR A 115 5.01 38.65 -0.93
N SER A 116 5.65 37.48 -0.89
CA SER A 116 5.14 36.20 -1.39
C SER A 116 4.08 35.58 -0.46
N PRO A 117 2.91 35.13 -0.97
CA PRO A 117 2.02 34.22 -0.25
C PRO A 117 2.36 32.75 -0.54
N SER A 118 2.14 31.90 0.48
CA SER A 118 2.18 30.43 0.36
C SER A 118 1.04 29.89 -0.52
N PRO A 119 1.27 28.86 -1.36
CA PRO A 119 0.19 28.14 -2.00
C PRO A 119 -0.33 27.03 -1.08
N ASN A 120 -1.53 27.26 -0.55
CA ASN A 120 -2.35 26.30 0.18
C ASN A 120 -3.10 25.42 -0.84
N THR A 121 -2.63 24.19 -1.10
CA THR A 121 -3.33 23.24 -1.98
C THR A 121 -4.37 22.47 -1.18
N ASN A 122 -5.59 22.98 -1.23
CA ASN A 122 -6.79 22.37 -0.67
C ASN A 122 -7.22 21.20 -1.58
N ARG A 123 -6.71 19.99 -1.33
CA ARG A 123 -7.27 18.76 -1.93
C ARG A 123 -8.56 18.43 -1.19
N GLN A 124 -9.69 18.69 -1.84
CA GLN A 124 -11.01 18.24 -1.39
C GLN A 124 -11.05 16.71 -1.38
N SER A 125 -11.01 16.13 -0.20
CA SER A 125 -11.37 14.73 0.05
C SER A 125 -12.86 14.56 -0.22
N THR A 126 -13.23 13.56 -1.02
CA THR A 126 -14.62 13.14 -1.19
C THR A 126 -15.18 12.68 0.17
N ILE A 127 -15.95 13.56 0.81
CA ILE A 127 -16.71 13.23 2.02
C ILE A 127 -17.90 12.37 1.57
N ILE A 128 -17.79 11.06 1.78
CA ILE A 128 -18.95 10.18 1.71
C ILE A 128 -19.64 10.25 3.09
N ASN A 129 -20.68 11.07 3.19
CA ASN A 129 -21.57 11.09 4.35
C ASN A 129 -22.44 9.83 4.33
N PHE A 130 -22.38 9.03 5.39
CA PHE A 130 -23.46 8.11 5.75
C PHE A 130 -23.82 8.30 7.23
N PHE A 131 -24.96 8.95 7.47
CA PHE A 131 -25.65 8.94 8.75
C PHE A 131 -26.59 7.72 8.82
N ASP A 132 -26.59 7.10 9.99
CA ASP A 132 -27.54 6.08 10.43
C ASP A 132 -29.01 6.55 10.36
N ASN A 133 -29.91 5.63 10.03
CA ASN A 133 -31.09 5.30 10.85
C ASN A 133 -32.03 4.30 10.14
N LYS A 134 -32.22 3.12 10.74
CA LYS A 134 -33.55 2.71 11.26
C LYS A 134 -33.48 1.37 12.02
N THR A 135 -33.77 1.44 13.32
CA THR A 135 -34.39 0.36 14.08
C THR A 135 -35.84 0.20 13.63
N SER A 136 -36.26 -1.02 13.30
CA SER A 136 -37.64 -1.51 13.47
C SER A 136 -37.64 -3.03 13.41
N ASN A 137 -38.19 -3.61 14.47
CA ASN A 137 -38.58 -5.00 14.66
C ASN A 137 -39.32 -5.56 13.43
N ASP A 138 -38.96 -6.77 12.98
CA ASP A 138 -39.94 -7.82 12.72
C ASP A 138 -39.30 -9.21 12.56
N ASN A 139 -40.10 -10.18 12.99
CA ASN A 139 -39.77 -11.57 13.29
C ASN A 139 -40.02 -12.44 12.03
N SER A 140 -38.99 -13.08 11.46
CA SER A 140 -39.19 -14.13 10.43
C SER A 140 -37.90 -14.90 10.10
N ASN A 141 -37.86 -16.14 10.58
CA ASN A 141 -37.37 -17.35 9.91
C ASN A 141 -36.13 -17.30 8.99
N ASN A 142 -35.07 -17.89 9.54
CA ASN A 142 -34.17 -18.87 8.91
C ASN A 142 -33.99 -18.77 7.39
N SER A 143 -32.90 -18.12 6.98
CA SER A 143 -32.19 -18.39 5.74
C SER A 143 -30.71 -18.06 5.94
N ASN A 144 -29.89 -19.11 6.01
CA ASN A 144 -28.44 -19.03 5.87
C ASN A 144 -28.12 -18.46 4.48
N SER A 145 -28.06 -17.14 4.39
CA SER A 145 -27.50 -16.43 3.25
C SER A 145 -26.36 -15.58 3.76
N SER A 146 -25.15 -16.14 3.70
CA SER A 146 -23.90 -15.41 3.86
C SER A 146 -23.81 -14.42 2.70
N SER A 147 -24.37 -13.22 2.91
CA SER A 147 -24.18 -12.10 2.00
C SER A 147 -22.75 -11.61 2.18
N TYR A 148 -21.83 -12.16 1.38
CA TYR A 148 -20.57 -11.49 1.11
C TYR A 148 -20.90 -10.09 0.63
N ILE A 149 -20.41 -9.14 1.42
CA ILE A 149 -20.59 -7.70 1.28
C ILE A 149 -20.29 -7.31 -0.16
N SER A 150 -21.23 -6.57 -0.75
CA SER A 150 -21.12 -5.91 -2.03
C SER A 150 -19.71 -5.37 -2.23
N GLU A 151 -19.06 -5.82 -3.31
CA GLU A 151 -17.76 -5.36 -3.77
C GLU A 151 -17.84 -3.83 -3.98
N LEU A 152 -17.53 -3.07 -2.94
CA LEU A 152 -17.11 -1.69 -3.08
C LEU A 152 -15.82 -1.76 -3.90
N SER A 153 -15.92 -1.48 -5.21
CA SER A 153 -14.76 -1.27 -6.07
C SER A 153 -14.10 0.06 -5.67
N LEU A 154 -13.53 0.08 -4.46
CA LEU A 154 -12.67 1.15 -4.00
C LEU A 154 -11.45 1.16 -4.92
N SER A 155 -11.14 2.33 -5.47
CA SER A 155 -9.96 2.53 -6.31
C SER A 155 -8.71 2.02 -5.59
N SER A 156 -7.78 1.43 -6.34
CA SER A 156 -6.45 1.03 -5.86
C SER A 156 -5.69 2.17 -5.16
N ASP A 157 -6.09 3.42 -5.41
CA ASP A 157 -5.49 4.63 -4.84
C ASP A 157 -6.12 5.04 -3.50
N TYR A 158 -6.93 4.18 -2.89
CA TYR A 158 -7.54 4.48 -1.59
C TYR A 158 -6.46 4.74 -0.53
N VAL A 159 -6.66 5.81 0.26
CA VAL A 159 -5.80 6.18 1.39
C VAL A 159 -6.63 6.10 2.66
N PHE A 160 -6.18 5.31 3.63
CA PHE A 160 -6.84 5.25 4.93
C PHE A 160 -6.58 6.53 5.72
N THR A 161 -7.58 7.41 5.78
CA THR A 161 -7.58 8.62 6.61
C THR A 161 -8.36 8.39 7.89
N TYR A 162 -8.15 9.23 8.91
CA TYR A 162 -8.95 9.20 10.14
C TYR A 162 -10.14 10.19 10.03
N PRO A 163 -11.38 9.80 10.39
CA PRO A 163 -11.80 8.44 10.70
C PRO A 163 -11.80 7.54 9.45
N SER A 164 -11.42 6.28 9.63
CA SER A 164 -11.29 5.29 8.57
C SER A 164 -12.55 4.46 8.39
N LEU A 165 -12.76 3.93 7.18
CA LEU A 165 -13.70 2.81 7.00
C LEU A 165 -13.28 1.63 7.87
N LEU A 166 -14.26 0.84 8.32
CA LEU A 166 -14.05 -0.35 9.14
C LEU A 166 -14.73 -1.58 8.50
N PRO A 167 -14.16 -2.78 8.65
CA PRO A 167 -14.81 -4.00 8.19
C PRO A 167 -16.08 -4.31 8.99
N CYS A 168 -16.95 -5.11 8.39
CA CYS A 168 -17.89 -5.94 9.14
C CYS A 168 -17.18 -7.23 9.54
N PHE A 169 -16.97 -7.42 10.84
CA PHE A 169 -16.37 -8.64 11.37
C PHE A 169 -17.39 -9.79 11.44
N SER A 170 -16.89 -11.02 11.53
CA SER A 170 -17.73 -12.18 11.83
C SER A 170 -18.45 -12.04 13.18
N ALA A 171 -19.59 -12.73 13.32
CA ALA A 171 -20.44 -12.66 14.50
C ALA A 171 -19.65 -12.93 15.81
N ASN A 172 -18.76 -13.92 15.79
CA ASN A 172 -17.94 -14.29 16.95
C ASN A 172 -17.00 -13.16 17.39
N ILE A 173 -16.39 -12.44 16.44
CA ILE A 173 -15.53 -11.28 16.75
C ILE A 173 -16.38 -10.11 17.24
N ILE A 174 -17.53 -9.85 16.62
CA ILE A 174 -18.43 -8.78 17.06
C ILE A 174 -18.87 -9.03 18.51
N GLU A 175 -19.23 -10.26 18.85
CA GLU A 175 -19.56 -10.65 20.22
C GLU A 175 -18.37 -10.42 21.15
N ALA A 176 -17.18 -10.93 20.80
CA ALA A 176 -15.97 -10.77 21.62
C ALA A 176 -15.55 -9.29 21.81
N LEU A 177 -15.76 -8.44 20.81
CA LEU A 177 -15.53 -6.99 20.89
C LEU A 177 -16.50 -6.32 21.87
N LYS A 178 -17.77 -6.76 21.89
CA LYS A 178 -18.82 -6.26 22.79
C LYS A 178 -18.66 -6.75 24.23
N THR A 179 -18.18 -7.98 24.43
CA THR A 179 -18.01 -8.59 25.76
C THR A 179 -16.63 -8.35 26.36
N ASN A 180 -15.78 -7.52 25.74
CA ASN A 180 -14.40 -7.25 26.16
C ASN A 180 -13.50 -8.51 26.24
N THR A 181 -13.78 -9.54 25.44
CA THR A 181 -13.00 -10.80 25.40
C THR A 181 -12.17 -10.95 24.14
N ILE A 182 -12.03 -9.88 23.33
CA ILE A 182 -11.36 -9.91 22.02
C ILE A 182 -9.94 -10.48 22.04
N HIS A 183 -9.19 -10.33 23.14
CA HIS A 183 -7.85 -10.88 23.27
C HIS A 183 -7.79 -12.41 23.15
N THR A 184 -8.88 -13.13 23.51
CA THR A 184 -8.99 -14.58 23.31
C THR A 184 -9.14 -14.97 21.83
N HIS A 185 -9.68 -14.05 21.02
CA HIS A 185 -9.90 -14.20 19.59
C HIS A 185 -8.94 -13.33 18.76
N TRP A 186 -7.84 -12.84 19.36
CA TRP A 186 -6.98 -11.82 18.77
C TRP A 186 -6.45 -12.22 17.40
N THR A 187 -5.99 -13.47 17.26
CA THR A 187 -5.47 -13.98 15.99
C THR A 187 -6.54 -13.98 14.90
N LEU A 188 -7.76 -14.43 15.20
CA LEU A 188 -8.86 -14.43 14.23
C LEU A 188 -9.27 -13.01 13.84
N PHE A 189 -9.36 -12.12 14.83
CA PHE A 189 -9.62 -10.69 14.64
C PHE A 189 -8.60 -10.03 13.70
N ILE A 190 -7.31 -10.20 13.98
CA ILE A 190 -6.24 -9.65 13.14
C ILE A 190 -6.26 -10.24 11.73
N ASN A 191 -6.60 -11.53 11.59
CA ASN A 191 -6.69 -12.18 10.27
C ASN A 191 -7.84 -11.60 9.42
N GLU A 192 -9.03 -11.43 10.00
CA GLU A 192 -10.17 -10.82 9.30
C GLU A 192 -9.88 -9.37 8.92
N LEU A 193 -9.32 -8.60 9.85
CA LEU A 193 -8.93 -7.21 9.58
C LEU A 193 -7.89 -7.12 8.47
N ALA A 194 -6.85 -7.95 8.52
CA ALA A 194 -5.81 -7.95 7.49
C ALA A 194 -6.35 -8.31 6.11
N ARG A 195 -7.25 -9.31 6.01
CA ARG A 195 -7.88 -9.68 4.74
C ARG A 195 -8.71 -8.54 4.16
N TRP A 196 -9.51 -7.89 4.99
CA TRP A 196 -10.31 -6.74 4.56
C TRP A 196 -9.43 -5.58 4.11
N VAL A 197 -8.43 -5.19 4.90
CA VAL A 197 -7.48 -4.13 4.52
C VAL A 197 -6.82 -4.45 3.18
N MET A 198 -6.32 -5.69 3.00
CA MET A 198 -5.67 -6.11 1.76
C MET A 198 -6.63 -6.25 0.57
N SER A 199 -7.94 -6.36 0.80
CA SER A 199 -8.95 -6.34 -0.27
C SER A 199 -9.20 -4.93 -0.81
N ILE A 200 -9.06 -3.91 0.05
CA ILE A 200 -9.21 -2.50 -0.33
C ILE A 200 -7.89 -1.96 -0.89
N LYS A 201 -6.81 -2.17 -0.13
CA LYS A 201 -5.46 -1.72 -0.46
C LYS A 201 -4.49 -2.87 -0.31
N PRO A 202 -4.14 -3.58 -1.40
CA PRO A 202 -3.20 -4.69 -1.37
C PRO A 202 -1.83 -4.32 -0.77
N TYR A 203 -1.46 -3.04 -0.85
CA TYR A 203 -0.17 -2.50 -0.43
C TYR A 203 -0.32 -1.41 0.64
N LEU A 204 -0.70 -1.80 1.86
CA LEU A 204 -0.68 -0.90 3.02
C LEU A 204 0.74 -0.75 3.57
N ARG A 205 1.36 0.42 3.41
CA ARG A 205 2.74 0.69 3.86
C ARG A 205 2.84 1.80 4.87
N GLU A 206 2.02 2.81 4.71
CA GLU A 206 2.22 4.06 5.40
C GLU A 206 1.81 3.96 6.87
N GLN A 207 2.69 4.40 7.77
CA GLN A 207 2.45 4.30 9.20
C GLN A 207 1.20 5.07 9.63
N HIS A 208 0.89 6.19 8.97
CA HIS A 208 -0.29 7.00 9.27
C HIS A 208 -1.59 6.26 8.94
N GLU A 209 -1.61 5.42 7.90
CA GLU A 209 -2.78 4.62 7.53
C GLU A 209 -3.09 3.55 8.57
N TYR A 210 -2.06 2.86 9.07
CA TYR A 210 -2.23 1.92 10.19
C TYR A 210 -2.75 2.64 11.44
N GLN A 211 -2.31 3.87 11.70
CA GLN A 211 -2.78 4.66 12.83
C GLN A 211 -4.24 5.07 12.66
N ALA A 212 -4.64 5.49 11.46
CA ALA A 212 -6.03 5.83 11.16
C ALA A 212 -6.98 4.65 11.39
N ILE A 213 -6.66 3.47 10.85
CA ILE A 213 -7.44 2.24 11.07
C ILE A 213 -7.49 1.90 12.57
N GLY A 214 -6.34 1.92 13.24
CA GLY A 214 -6.24 1.55 14.65
C GLY A 214 -7.01 2.49 15.56
N GLN A 215 -6.93 3.81 15.31
CA GLN A 215 -7.63 4.82 16.08
C GLN A 215 -9.15 4.70 15.89
N THR A 216 -9.63 4.57 14.66
CA THR A 216 -11.07 4.43 14.40
C THR A 216 -11.64 3.13 14.96
N LEU A 217 -10.88 2.02 14.93
CA LEU A 217 -11.28 0.78 15.59
C LEU A 217 -11.36 0.94 17.10
N TYR A 218 -10.41 1.64 17.71
CA TYR A 218 -10.38 1.81 19.17
C TYR A 218 -11.52 2.70 19.67
N GLU A 219 -11.86 3.74 18.93
CA GLU A 219 -13.02 4.60 19.26
C GLU A 219 -14.33 3.82 19.21
N LYS A 220 -14.47 2.90 18.24
CA LYS A 220 -15.64 2.04 18.14
C LYS A 220 -15.63 0.88 19.15
N TYR A 221 -14.46 0.33 19.43
CA TYR A 221 -14.26 -0.85 20.27
C TYR A 221 -13.06 -0.65 21.22
N PRO A 222 -13.26 0.01 22.38
CA PRO A 222 -12.17 0.28 23.32
C PRO A 222 -11.47 -0.98 23.86
N SER A 223 -12.16 -2.13 23.79
CA SER A 223 -11.66 -3.45 24.22
C SER A 223 -10.39 -3.93 23.54
N ILE A 224 -10.03 -3.35 22.39
CA ILE A 224 -8.79 -3.69 21.67
C ILE A 224 -7.56 -2.94 22.21
N GLY A 225 -7.78 -1.93 23.06
CA GLY A 225 -6.75 -1.03 23.53
C GLY A 225 -5.81 -1.67 24.56
N THR A 226 -4.55 -1.27 24.53
CA THR A 226 -3.56 -1.54 25.60
C THR A 226 -3.32 -0.30 26.44
N THR A 227 -2.70 -0.46 27.60
CA THR A 227 -2.28 0.68 28.42
C THR A 227 -1.24 1.55 27.70
N GLY A 228 -1.35 2.88 27.84
CA GLY A 228 -0.38 3.83 27.30
C GLY A 228 -1.01 4.97 26.47
N PRO A 229 -0.18 5.88 25.94
CA PRO A 229 -0.64 7.08 25.22
C PRO A 229 -1.26 6.79 23.86
N LYS A 230 -0.96 5.63 23.26
CA LYS A 230 -1.53 5.16 21.99
C LYS A 230 -2.11 3.75 22.20
N PRO A 231 -3.33 3.62 22.72
CA PRO A 231 -3.89 2.32 23.11
C PRO A 231 -4.05 1.36 21.93
N TRP A 232 -4.20 1.86 20.70
CA TRP A 232 -4.27 1.06 19.48
C TRP A 232 -2.90 0.64 18.90
N SER A 233 -1.77 1.01 19.52
CA SER A 233 -0.44 0.74 18.96
C SER A 233 -0.14 -0.76 18.80
N PHE A 234 -0.60 -1.59 19.75
CA PHE A 234 -0.45 -3.04 19.66
C PHE A 234 -1.24 -3.65 18.50
N LEU A 235 -2.43 -3.12 18.23
CA LEU A 235 -3.22 -3.44 17.04
C LEU A 235 -2.46 -3.09 15.77
N CYS A 236 -1.96 -1.85 15.63
CA CYS A 236 -1.21 -1.43 14.44
C CYS A 236 -0.01 -2.36 14.17
N ARG A 237 0.74 -2.73 15.23
CA ARG A 237 1.86 -3.66 15.11
C ARG A 237 1.42 -5.05 14.65
N SER A 238 0.37 -5.59 15.28
CA SER A 238 -0.16 -6.92 14.95
C SER A 238 -0.70 -6.99 13.52
N LEU A 239 -1.43 -5.96 13.10
CA LEU A 239 -1.97 -5.83 11.75
C LEU A 239 -0.85 -5.73 10.71
N SER A 240 0.13 -4.85 10.95
CA SER A 240 1.28 -4.67 10.06
C SER A 240 2.06 -5.98 9.87
N GLN A 241 2.32 -6.70 10.98
CA GLN A 241 2.96 -8.01 10.92
C GLN A 241 2.13 -9.03 10.13
N ARG A 242 0.81 -9.05 10.32
CA ARG A 242 -0.07 -10.00 9.60
C ARG A 242 -0.10 -9.71 8.11
N ILE A 243 -0.26 -8.46 7.70
CA ILE A 243 -0.27 -8.07 6.28
C ILE A 243 1.05 -8.46 5.61
N ARG A 244 2.21 -8.22 6.25
CA ARG A 244 3.50 -8.68 5.73
C ARG A 244 3.54 -10.20 5.53
N THR A 245 3.09 -10.94 6.53
CA THR A 245 3.07 -12.41 6.49
C THR A 245 2.19 -12.92 5.34
N GLU A 246 0.99 -12.36 5.18
CA GLU A 246 0.07 -12.68 4.09
C GLU A 246 0.67 -12.35 2.72
N ARG A 247 1.29 -11.18 2.54
CA ARG A 247 1.98 -10.81 1.30
C ARG A 247 3.07 -11.81 0.95
N TRP A 248 3.89 -12.20 1.92
CA TRP A 248 4.96 -13.19 1.72
C TRP A 248 4.39 -14.57 1.34
N GLN A 249 3.32 -15.02 2.00
CA GLN A 249 2.67 -16.29 1.68
C GLN A 249 2.03 -16.29 0.28
N ARG A 250 1.37 -15.19 -0.12
CA ARG A 250 0.81 -15.03 -1.47
C ARG A 250 1.90 -15.12 -2.53
N ARG A 251 3.04 -14.44 -2.33
CA ARG A 251 4.21 -14.52 -3.23
C ARG A 251 4.70 -15.96 -3.41
N LYS A 252 4.95 -16.67 -2.31
CA LYS A 252 5.36 -18.08 -2.36
C LYS A 252 4.37 -18.98 -3.09
N THR A 253 3.08 -18.75 -2.87
CA THR A 253 2.01 -19.54 -3.52
C THR A 253 1.97 -19.28 -5.02
N LEU A 254 2.11 -18.03 -5.45
CA LEU A 254 2.14 -17.66 -6.87
C LEU A 254 3.38 -18.22 -7.57
N ALA A 255 4.56 -18.13 -6.94
CA ALA A 255 5.79 -18.72 -7.47
C ALA A 255 5.65 -20.24 -7.66
N ALA A 256 5.10 -20.94 -6.67
CA ALA A 256 4.87 -22.39 -6.75
C ALA A 256 3.86 -22.79 -7.83
N ARG A 257 2.84 -21.96 -8.10
CA ARG A 257 1.88 -22.20 -9.19
C ARG A 257 2.53 -22.01 -10.57
N LYS A 258 3.27 -20.92 -10.76
CA LYS A 258 4.00 -20.65 -12.02
C LYS A 258 4.98 -21.78 -12.35
N GLN A 259 5.71 -22.30 -11.36
CA GLN A 259 6.61 -23.45 -11.56
C GLN A 259 5.88 -24.67 -12.09
N LYS A 260 4.73 -25.03 -11.48
CA LYS A 260 3.91 -26.16 -11.94
C LYS A 260 3.34 -25.95 -13.34
N GLU A 261 2.94 -24.73 -13.69
CA GLU A 261 2.42 -24.41 -15.02
C GLU A 261 3.51 -24.57 -16.09
N ASN A 262 4.74 -24.15 -15.80
CA ASN A 262 5.88 -24.33 -16.72
C ASN A 262 6.24 -25.82 -16.90
N GLU A 263 6.25 -26.61 -15.82
CA GLU A 263 6.49 -28.06 -15.88
C GLU A 263 5.45 -28.81 -16.73
N ILE A 264 4.20 -28.34 -16.76
CA ILE A 264 3.13 -28.94 -17.58
C ILE A 264 3.30 -28.57 -19.06
N GLN A 265 3.83 -27.39 -19.38
CA GLN A 265 4.00 -26.93 -20.77
C GLN A 265 5.25 -27.51 -21.45
N GLU A 266 6.24 -27.96 -20.68
CA GLU A 266 7.46 -28.59 -21.20
C GLU A 266 7.32 -30.10 -21.47
N ASN A 267 6.20 -30.72 -21.08
CA ASN A 267 5.89 -32.14 -21.30
C ASN A 267 4.81 -32.33 -22.37
#